data_AF-A0A318J1D6-F1
#
_entry.id   AF-A0A318J1D6-F1
#
_cell.length_a   1.000
_cell.length_b   1.000
_cell.length_c   1.000
_cell.angle_alpha   90.00
_cell.angle_beta   90.00
_cell.angle_gamma   90.00
#
_symmetry.space_group_name_H-M   'P 1'
#
loop_
_entity.id
_entity.type
_entity.pdbx_description
1 polymer ?
#
loop_
_entity_poly.entity_id
_entity_poly.type
_entity_poly.pdbx_seq_one_letter_code
_entity_poly.pdbx_strand_id
1 'polypeptide(L)'
;MTGDLVDSMAKWQQTTRPASLDSLLDALGPLLPVLDLIPNAAIFIKDAQARYLLANQTLVERCGLKSRQPLLGKTSAEVFPAQLGPVYTAQDMKVLEGGLVLESQLELHLFKNREPGWCLTYKWPLYSQANAIIGLIGISLDLQSASKTHPAYKRLVAVDEFIRQHFNRPLSMAELTAIAGVSAAQLERYCKKVFHLTPRQMIHKARLEHAHRLLHSDMAITDVALHCGYTDHSAFSRQFKALTGLTPRQYRQATGQD
;
A
#
# COMPACT_ATOMS: atom_id res chain seq x y z
N MET A 1 1.63 16.58 -6.70
CA MET A 1 2.72 15.67 -6.27
C MET A 1 2.45 14.22 -6.61
N THR A 2 1.35 13.54 -6.22
CA THR A 2 1.17 12.14 -6.65
C THR A 2 0.79 11.96 -8.13
N GLY A 3 -0.05 12.83 -8.70
CA GLY A 3 -0.36 12.79 -10.15
C GLY A 3 0.85 13.09 -11.02
N ASP A 4 1.59 14.16 -10.68
CA ASP A 4 2.79 14.57 -11.45
C ASP A 4 3.88 13.48 -11.50
N LEU A 5 4.03 12.68 -10.43
CA LEU A 5 5.04 11.60 -10.37
C LEU A 5 4.64 10.40 -11.23
N VAL A 6 3.37 10.06 -11.25
CA VAL A 6 2.83 8.98 -12.10
C VAL A 6 2.99 9.36 -13.57
N ASP A 7 2.60 10.57 -13.94
CA ASP A 7 2.74 11.08 -15.30
C ASP A 7 4.23 11.15 -15.70
N SER A 8 5.10 11.56 -14.78
CA SER A 8 6.55 11.55 -14.99
C SER A 8 7.11 10.14 -15.17
N MET A 9 6.64 9.15 -14.39
CA MET A 9 7.05 7.75 -14.56
C MET A 9 6.53 7.15 -15.86
N ALA A 10 5.27 7.40 -16.22
CA ALA A 10 4.69 6.95 -17.48
C ALA A 10 5.47 7.52 -18.67
N LYS A 11 5.82 8.81 -18.61
CA LYS A 11 6.67 9.48 -19.61
C LYS A 11 8.08 8.88 -19.63
N TRP A 12 8.69 8.65 -18.47
CA TRP A 12 10.01 8.03 -18.36
C TRP A 12 10.04 6.62 -18.96
N GLN A 13 9.00 5.82 -18.71
CA GLN A 13 8.87 4.49 -19.30
C GLN A 13 8.62 4.52 -20.81
N GLN A 14 8.17 5.63 -21.39
CA GLN A 14 8.08 5.76 -22.85
C GLN A 14 9.42 6.12 -23.48
N THR A 15 10.25 6.91 -22.78
CA THR A 15 11.53 7.41 -23.32
C THR A 15 12.73 6.53 -23.00
N THR A 16 12.63 5.67 -22.00
CA THR A 16 13.79 4.99 -21.38
C THR A 16 13.47 3.53 -21.08
N ARG A 17 13.19 2.75 -22.13
CA ARG A 17 12.91 1.31 -22.01
C ARG A 17 14.18 0.47 -22.12
N PRO A 18 14.42 -0.46 -21.18
CA PRO A 18 15.53 -1.38 -21.28
C PRO A 18 15.32 -2.38 -22.43
N ALA A 19 16.40 -2.91 -22.96
CA ALA A 19 16.34 -3.99 -23.95
C ALA A 19 15.89 -5.31 -23.30
N SER A 20 16.39 -5.59 -22.09
CA SER A 20 16.06 -6.76 -21.28
C SER A 20 16.05 -6.42 -19.79
N LEU A 21 15.52 -7.33 -18.96
CA LEU A 21 15.52 -7.14 -17.52
C LEU A 21 16.94 -7.17 -16.93
N ASP A 22 17.82 -8.01 -17.48
CA ASP A 22 19.23 -8.05 -17.10
C ASP A 22 19.92 -6.71 -17.34
N SER A 23 19.71 -6.09 -18.51
CA SER A 23 20.29 -4.77 -18.81
C SER A 23 19.83 -3.68 -17.84
N LEU A 24 18.59 -3.77 -17.35
CA LEU A 24 18.07 -2.87 -16.33
C LEU A 24 18.72 -3.13 -14.97
N LEU A 25 18.87 -4.40 -14.59
CA LEU A 25 19.47 -4.78 -13.31
C LEU A 25 20.95 -4.41 -13.25
N ASP A 26 21.70 -4.60 -14.34
CA ASP A 26 23.10 -4.18 -14.44
C ASP A 26 23.23 -2.65 -14.26
N ALA A 27 22.33 -1.88 -14.87
CA ALA A 27 22.31 -0.42 -14.72
C ALA A 27 21.92 0.04 -13.31
N LEU A 28 21.05 -0.71 -12.61
CA LEU A 28 20.59 -0.37 -11.26
C LEU A 28 21.48 -0.93 -10.15
N GLY A 29 22.31 -1.94 -10.43
CA GLY A 29 23.18 -2.59 -9.46
C GLY A 29 24.00 -1.61 -8.60
N PRO A 30 24.69 -0.61 -9.20
CA PRO A 30 25.43 0.40 -8.44
C PRO A 30 24.58 1.29 -7.52
N LEU A 31 23.27 1.41 -7.78
CA LEU A 31 22.34 2.20 -6.97
C LEU A 31 21.76 1.41 -5.80
N LEU A 32 21.88 0.08 -5.77
CA LEU A 32 21.28 -0.74 -4.72
C LEU A 32 21.68 -0.31 -3.30
N PRO A 33 22.97 0.00 -2.99
CA PRO A 33 23.34 0.51 -1.66
C PRO A 33 22.69 1.86 -1.32
N VAL A 34 22.35 2.68 -2.32
CA VAL A 34 21.64 3.95 -2.12
C VAL A 34 20.17 3.68 -1.78
N LEU A 35 19.54 2.70 -2.43
CA LEU A 35 18.17 2.28 -2.12
C LEU A 35 18.03 1.71 -0.71
N ASP A 36 19.11 1.18 -0.15
CA ASP A 36 19.16 0.68 1.24
C ASP A 36 19.16 1.80 2.29
N LEU A 37 19.53 3.02 1.90
CA LEU A 37 19.50 4.19 2.78
C LEU A 37 18.09 4.75 3.00
N ILE A 38 17.06 4.13 2.42
CA ILE A 38 15.65 4.54 2.54
C ILE A 38 14.94 3.54 3.48
N PRO A 39 15.04 3.73 4.82
CA PRO A 39 14.57 2.74 5.80
C PRO A 39 13.05 2.57 5.85
N ASN A 40 12.30 3.55 5.35
CA ASN A 40 10.83 3.56 5.36
C ASN A 40 10.21 3.14 4.02
N ALA A 41 11.01 2.56 3.12
CA ALA A 41 10.54 2.12 1.81
C ALA A 41 11.03 0.70 1.51
N ALA A 42 10.10 -0.22 1.25
CA ALA A 42 10.44 -1.50 0.63
C ALA A 42 10.44 -1.32 -0.89
N ILE A 43 11.59 -1.50 -1.55
CA ILE A 43 11.77 -1.29 -2.99
C ILE A 43 12.15 -2.61 -3.64
N PHE A 44 11.53 -2.93 -4.77
CA PHE A 44 11.75 -4.20 -5.46
C PHE A 44 11.54 -4.13 -6.97
N ILE A 45 12.20 -5.07 -7.66
CA ILE A 45 11.93 -5.42 -9.06
C ILE A 45 11.63 -6.91 -9.12
N LYS A 46 10.63 -7.26 -9.92
CA LYS A 46 10.26 -8.65 -10.18
C LYS A 46 10.23 -8.94 -11.67
N ASP A 47 10.44 -10.19 -12.03
CA ASP A 47 10.28 -10.67 -13.40
C ASP A 47 8.80 -10.85 -13.80
N ALA A 48 8.58 -11.28 -15.05
CA ALA A 48 7.27 -11.57 -15.59
C ALA A 48 6.53 -12.75 -14.90
N GLN A 49 7.20 -13.50 -14.02
CA GLN A 49 6.61 -14.56 -13.19
C GLN A 49 6.43 -14.10 -11.72
N ALA A 50 6.51 -12.79 -11.46
CA ALA A 50 6.40 -12.17 -10.13
C ALA A 50 7.49 -12.62 -9.13
N ARG A 51 8.64 -13.11 -9.63
CA ARG A 51 9.79 -13.50 -8.80
C ARG A 51 10.71 -12.31 -8.57
N TYR A 52 11.18 -12.12 -7.34
CA TYR A 52 12.08 -11.02 -6.98
C TYR A 52 13.43 -11.15 -7.69
N LEU A 53 13.85 -10.10 -8.38
CA LEU A 53 15.19 -9.97 -8.94
C LEU A 53 16.03 -8.91 -8.24
N LEU A 54 15.37 -7.90 -7.65
CA LEU A 54 16.01 -6.88 -6.82
C LEU A 54 15.12 -6.60 -5.61
N ALA A 55 15.75 -6.41 -4.46
CA ALA A 55 15.11 -5.97 -3.23
C ALA A 55 16.10 -5.12 -2.41
N ASN A 56 15.64 -3.98 -1.89
CA ASN A 56 16.42 -3.23 -0.91
C ASN A 56 16.38 -3.90 0.48
N GLN A 57 17.25 -3.46 1.38
CA GLN A 57 17.42 -4.05 2.71
C GLN A 57 16.13 -4.02 3.53
N THR A 58 15.35 -2.94 3.41
CA THR A 58 14.05 -2.80 4.08
C THR A 58 13.09 -3.94 3.74
N LEU A 59 13.00 -4.35 2.47
CA LEU A 59 12.15 -5.49 2.09
C LEU A 59 12.67 -6.81 2.65
N VAL A 60 13.99 -7.03 2.62
CA VAL A 60 14.63 -8.23 3.18
C VAL A 60 14.27 -8.41 4.64
N GLU A 61 14.33 -7.33 5.42
CA GLU A 61 13.99 -7.33 6.84
C GLU A 61 12.51 -7.56 7.10
N ARG A 62 11.61 -7.02 6.26
CA ARG A 62 10.16 -7.30 6.35
C ARG A 62 9.83 -8.76 6.10
N CYS A 63 10.60 -9.42 5.22
CA CYS A 63 10.49 -10.86 5.00
C CYS A 63 11.11 -11.70 6.14
N GLY A 64 11.69 -11.06 7.17
CA GLY A 64 12.35 -11.75 8.28
C GLY A 64 13.67 -12.43 7.89
N LEU A 65 14.29 -11.99 6.78
CA LEU A 65 15.52 -12.57 6.25
C LEU A 65 16.75 -11.75 6.68
N LYS A 66 17.91 -12.41 6.74
CA LYS A 66 19.19 -11.76 7.08
C LYS A 66 19.96 -11.24 5.86
N SER A 67 19.63 -11.74 4.67
CA SER A 67 20.29 -11.37 3.42
C SER A 67 19.31 -11.50 2.26
N ARG A 68 19.66 -10.92 1.10
CA ARG A 68 18.83 -10.93 -0.12
C ARG A 68 18.74 -12.29 -0.78
N GLN A 69 19.81 -13.07 -0.72
CA GLN A 69 19.94 -14.31 -1.52
C GLN A 69 18.73 -15.26 -1.40
N PRO A 70 18.16 -15.52 -0.21
CA PRO A 70 17.02 -16.42 -0.06
C PRO A 70 15.70 -15.85 -0.61
N LEU A 71 15.64 -14.56 -0.94
CA LEU A 71 14.47 -13.87 -1.50
C LEU A 71 14.51 -13.84 -3.03
N LEU A 72 15.70 -13.76 -3.63
CA LEU A 72 15.85 -13.70 -5.08
C LEU A 72 15.33 -14.99 -5.74
N GLY A 73 14.64 -14.84 -6.87
CA GLY A 73 13.99 -15.92 -7.61
C GLY A 73 12.70 -16.44 -7.00
N LYS A 74 12.26 -15.91 -5.85
CA LYS A 74 11.01 -16.29 -5.19
C LYS A 74 9.90 -15.28 -5.42
N THR A 75 8.66 -15.74 -5.41
CA THR A 75 7.46 -14.91 -5.39
C THR A 75 7.15 -14.43 -3.97
N SER A 76 6.21 -13.47 -3.83
CA SER A 76 5.74 -13.06 -2.50
C SER A 76 5.09 -14.20 -1.73
N ALA A 77 4.42 -15.13 -2.42
CA ALA A 77 3.81 -16.32 -1.84
C ALA A 77 4.80 -17.25 -1.14
N GLU A 78 6.06 -17.26 -1.56
CA GLU A 78 7.11 -18.13 -1.03
C GLU A 78 7.93 -17.49 0.09
N VAL A 79 7.84 -16.16 0.28
CA VAL A 79 8.66 -15.43 1.28
C VAL A 79 7.85 -14.73 2.35
N PHE A 80 6.59 -14.38 2.09
CA PHE A 80 5.69 -13.83 3.10
C PHE A 80 4.85 -14.95 3.75
N PRO A 81 4.25 -14.69 4.93
CA PRO A 81 3.34 -15.64 5.56
C PRO A 81 2.25 -16.11 4.60
N ALA A 82 1.82 -17.37 4.73
CA ALA A 82 0.90 -18.05 3.82
C ALA A 82 -0.42 -17.29 3.60
N GLN A 83 -0.83 -16.47 4.56
CA GLN A 83 -2.02 -15.64 4.49
C GLN A 83 -1.83 -14.41 3.58
N LEU A 84 -0.65 -13.78 3.55
CA LEU A 84 -0.41 -12.53 2.82
C LEU A 84 0.29 -12.73 1.48
N GLY A 85 1.26 -13.65 1.42
CA GLY A 85 2.11 -13.84 0.25
C GLY A 85 1.34 -14.09 -1.06
N PRO A 86 0.39 -15.03 -1.11
CA PRO A 86 -0.40 -15.30 -2.32
C PRO A 86 -1.19 -14.08 -2.80
N VAL A 87 -1.61 -13.19 -1.89
CA VAL A 87 -2.35 -11.98 -2.23
C VAL A 87 -1.46 -10.99 -2.95
N TYR A 88 -0.25 -10.77 -2.42
CA TYR A 88 0.72 -9.88 -3.05
C TYR A 88 1.13 -10.41 -4.42
N THR A 89 1.36 -11.73 -4.56
CA THR A 89 1.62 -12.34 -5.87
C THR A 89 0.45 -12.14 -6.82
N ALA A 90 -0.80 -12.39 -6.39
CA ALA A 90 -1.97 -12.19 -7.26
C ALA A 90 -2.14 -10.72 -7.69
N GLN A 91 -1.74 -9.78 -6.84
CA GLN A 91 -1.70 -8.37 -7.19
C GLN A 91 -0.61 -8.06 -8.22
N ASP A 92 0.59 -8.64 -8.06
CA ASP A 92 1.68 -8.52 -9.04
C ASP A 92 1.24 -9.04 -10.41
N MET A 93 0.54 -10.17 -10.46
CA MET A 93 0.04 -10.73 -11.72
C MET A 93 -0.91 -9.77 -12.45
N LYS A 94 -1.73 -8.98 -11.75
CA LYS A 94 -2.57 -7.96 -12.39
C LYS A 94 -1.75 -6.87 -13.07
N VAL A 95 -0.60 -6.53 -12.50
CA VAL A 95 0.36 -5.58 -13.10
C VAL A 95 1.03 -6.22 -14.32
N LEU A 96 1.47 -7.47 -14.20
CA LEU A 96 2.25 -8.18 -15.22
C LEU A 96 1.42 -8.60 -16.43
N GLU A 97 0.20 -9.08 -16.22
CA GLU A 97 -0.69 -9.58 -17.29
C GLU A 97 -1.55 -8.45 -17.86
N GLY A 98 -2.06 -7.58 -16.99
CA GLY A 98 -3.03 -6.54 -17.35
C GLY A 98 -2.42 -5.17 -17.61
N GLY A 99 -1.13 -4.97 -17.35
CA GLY A 99 -0.50 -3.64 -17.38
C GLY A 99 -1.08 -2.68 -16.33
N LEU A 100 -1.76 -3.20 -15.31
CA LEU A 100 -2.38 -2.39 -14.27
C LEU A 100 -1.31 -1.59 -13.53
N VAL A 101 -1.48 -0.29 -13.43
CA VAL A 101 -0.67 0.56 -12.55
C VAL A 101 -1.35 0.64 -11.20
N LEU A 102 -0.63 0.30 -10.14
CA LEU A 102 -1.09 0.54 -8.78
C LEU A 102 -0.46 1.82 -8.25
N GLU A 103 -1.30 2.75 -7.87
CA GLU A 103 -0.89 4.08 -7.42
C GLU A 103 -1.45 4.37 -6.05
N SER A 104 -0.57 4.69 -5.11
CA SER A 104 -0.96 5.10 -3.76
C SER A 104 -1.95 4.12 -3.13
N GLN A 105 -1.78 2.83 -3.40
CA GLN A 105 -2.65 1.79 -2.85
C GLN A 105 -2.36 1.70 -1.36
N LEU A 106 -3.35 2.03 -0.53
CA LEU A 106 -3.22 1.90 0.92
C LEU A 106 -3.28 0.41 1.27
N GLU A 107 -2.23 -0.09 1.91
CA GLU A 107 -2.12 -1.50 2.27
C GLU A 107 -1.61 -1.66 3.70
N LEU A 108 -2.08 -2.70 4.38
CA LEU A 108 -1.53 -3.13 5.65
C LEU A 108 -0.50 -4.23 5.41
N HIS A 109 0.77 -3.93 5.66
CA HIS A 109 1.90 -4.86 5.52
C HIS A 109 2.40 -5.31 6.89
N LEU A 110 3.23 -6.35 6.92
CA LEU A 110 3.98 -6.71 8.11
C LEU A 110 5.34 -6.00 8.11
N PHE A 111 5.67 -5.37 9.22
CA PHE A 111 6.99 -4.78 9.47
C PHE A 111 7.96 -5.82 10.05
N LYS A 112 9.22 -5.43 10.25
CA LYS A 112 10.33 -6.31 10.70
C LYS A 112 9.99 -7.20 11.91
N ASN A 113 9.16 -6.71 12.83
CA ASN A 113 8.75 -7.43 14.04
C ASN A 113 7.43 -8.21 13.87
N ARG A 114 6.96 -8.40 12.62
CA ARG A 114 5.62 -8.93 12.29
C ARG A 114 4.46 -8.08 12.81
N GLU A 115 4.73 -6.85 13.22
CA GLU A 115 3.69 -5.88 13.55
C GLU A 115 3.03 -5.35 12.27
N PRO A 116 1.69 -5.26 12.21
CA PRO A 116 0.99 -4.65 11.09
C PRO A 116 1.30 -3.16 10.99
N GLY A 117 1.60 -2.69 9.78
CA GLY A 117 1.92 -1.30 9.50
C GLY A 117 1.37 -0.83 8.17
N TRP A 118 0.91 0.41 8.11
CA TRP A 118 0.30 0.98 6.92
C TRP A 118 1.34 1.48 5.92
N CYS A 119 1.18 1.07 4.67
CA CYS A 119 1.99 1.47 3.54
C CYS A 119 1.14 2.10 2.43
N LEU A 120 1.75 2.98 1.64
CA LEU A 120 1.29 3.31 0.30
C LEU A 120 2.15 2.54 -0.69
N THR A 121 1.54 1.57 -1.35
CA THR A 121 2.19 0.73 -2.35
C THR A 121 1.95 1.32 -3.74
N TYR A 122 3.03 1.31 -4.52
CA TYR A 122 3.02 1.63 -5.92
C TYR A 122 3.67 0.49 -6.69
N LYS A 123 3.07 0.11 -7.82
CA LYS A 123 3.60 -0.92 -8.72
C LYS A 123 3.38 -0.50 -10.16
N TRP A 124 4.42 -0.59 -10.96
CA TRP A 124 4.39 -0.27 -12.37
C TRP A 124 4.91 -1.43 -13.20
N PRO A 125 4.23 -1.78 -14.31
CA PRO A 125 4.77 -2.74 -15.27
C PRO A 125 6.04 -2.18 -15.91
N LEU A 126 7.06 -3.01 -16.12
CA LEU A 126 8.27 -2.64 -16.85
C LEU A 126 8.13 -3.10 -18.30
N TYR A 127 8.16 -2.16 -19.23
CA TYR A 127 8.09 -2.45 -20.67
C TYR A 127 9.49 -2.51 -21.29
N SER A 128 9.72 -3.51 -22.14
CA SER A 128 10.90 -3.55 -23.01
C SER A 128 10.77 -2.60 -24.20
N GLN A 129 11.87 -2.39 -24.93
CA GLN A 129 11.86 -1.67 -26.21
C GLN A 129 10.88 -2.27 -27.24
N ALA A 130 10.62 -3.58 -27.17
CA ALA A 130 9.63 -4.28 -27.99
C ALA A 130 8.18 -4.10 -27.48
N ASN A 131 7.94 -3.22 -26.50
CA ASN A 131 6.64 -2.95 -25.89
C ASN A 131 6.00 -4.17 -25.18
N ALA A 132 6.81 -5.15 -24.77
CA ALA A 132 6.36 -6.27 -23.95
C ALA A 132 6.57 -5.97 -22.47
N ILE A 133 5.63 -6.38 -21.60
CA ILE A 133 5.85 -6.36 -20.15
C ILE A 133 6.85 -7.45 -19.80
N ILE A 134 8.00 -7.06 -19.28
CA ILE A 134 9.11 -7.98 -18.94
C ILE A 134 9.28 -8.17 -17.42
N GLY A 135 8.56 -7.38 -16.63
CA GLY A 135 8.60 -7.43 -15.18
C GLY A 135 7.80 -6.30 -14.56
N LEU A 136 8.02 -6.03 -13.29
CA LEU A 136 7.48 -4.86 -12.60
C LEU A 136 8.51 -4.24 -11.68
N ILE A 137 8.31 -2.96 -11.38
CA ILE A 137 9.00 -2.24 -10.32
C ILE A 137 7.97 -1.79 -9.30
N GLY A 138 8.31 -1.89 -8.02
CA GLY A 138 7.42 -1.50 -6.95
C GLY A 138 8.13 -0.88 -5.76
N ILE A 139 7.38 -0.06 -5.05
CA ILE A 139 7.78 0.57 -3.80
C ILE A 139 6.60 0.60 -2.84
N SER A 140 6.81 0.16 -1.60
CA SER A 140 5.86 0.31 -0.50
C SER A 140 6.44 1.29 0.52
N LEU A 141 5.83 2.48 0.60
CA LEU A 141 6.24 3.56 1.48
C LEU A 141 5.48 3.49 2.79
N ASP A 142 6.17 3.39 3.92
CA ASP A 142 5.54 3.43 5.24
C ASP A 142 4.88 4.78 5.47
N LEU A 143 3.68 4.77 6.04
CA LEU A 143 3.02 5.99 6.46
C LEU A 143 3.77 6.62 7.63
N GLN A 144 4.40 7.75 7.35
CA GLN A 144 5.08 8.54 8.36
C GLN A 144 4.07 9.32 9.22
N SER A 145 4.51 9.67 10.44
CA SER A 145 3.77 10.55 11.34
C SER A 145 3.48 11.90 10.67
N ALA A 146 2.32 12.46 10.98
CA ALA A 146 1.84 13.68 10.35
C ALA A 146 2.83 14.85 10.47
N SER A 147 3.08 15.55 9.35
CA SER A 147 4.00 16.69 9.33
C SER A 147 3.41 17.91 10.05
N LYS A 148 3.96 18.23 11.22
CA LYS A 148 3.48 19.30 12.12
C LYS A 148 3.75 20.73 11.61
N THR A 149 4.57 20.88 10.56
CA THR A 149 5.06 22.18 10.09
C THR A 149 4.12 22.89 9.12
N HIS A 150 3.09 22.20 8.61
CA HIS A 150 2.18 22.79 7.64
C HIS A 150 1.22 23.82 8.29
N PRO A 151 0.98 25.00 7.69
CA PRO A 151 0.08 26.01 8.28
C PRO A 151 -1.37 25.54 8.50
N ALA A 152 -1.82 24.57 7.68
CA ALA A 152 -3.13 23.95 7.84
C ALA A 152 -3.16 22.79 8.86
N TYR A 153 -2.03 22.42 9.48
CA TYR A 153 -1.90 21.22 10.32
C TYR A 153 -3.00 21.11 11.38
N LYS A 154 -3.24 22.17 12.16
CA LYS A 154 -4.29 22.16 13.20
C LYS A 154 -5.69 21.84 12.65
N ARG A 155 -6.04 22.43 11.50
CA ARG A 155 -7.34 22.21 10.83
C ARG A 155 -7.46 20.79 10.28
N LEU A 156 -6.35 20.24 9.78
CA LEU A 156 -6.30 18.86 9.28
C LEU A 156 -6.31 17.82 10.41
N VAL A 157 -5.73 18.13 11.57
CA VAL A 157 -5.86 17.31 12.78
C VAL A 157 -7.33 17.23 13.22
N ALA A 158 -8.06 18.35 13.18
CA ALA A 158 -9.50 18.33 13.47
C ALA A 158 -10.29 17.46 12.48
N VAL A 159 -9.90 17.44 11.21
CA VAL A 159 -10.49 16.52 10.21
C VAL A 159 -10.16 15.06 10.53
N ASP A 160 -8.90 14.73 10.85
CA ASP A 160 -8.51 13.36 11.23
C ASP A 160 -9.25 12.90 12.49
N GLU A 161 -9.36 13.75 13.50
CA GLU A 161 -10.10 13.49 14.72
C GLU A 161 -11.59 13.23 14.44
N PHE A 162 -12.22 14.10 13.64
CA PHE A 162 -13.61 13.91 13.24
C PHE A 162 -13.82 12.59 12.49
N ILE A 163 -12.93 12.24 11.56
CA ILE A 163 -12.97 10.95 10.87
C ILE A 163 -12.87 9.79 11.87
N ARG A 164 -11.94 9.85 12.82
CA ARG A 164 -11.78 8.79 13.84
C ARG A 164 -12.96 8.67 14.78
N GLN A 165 -13.71 9.74 15.02
CA GLN A 165 -14.91 9.72 15.87
C GLN A 165 -16.17 9.28 15.11
N HIS A 166 -16.21 9.44 13.79
CA HIS A 166 -17.42 9.25 12.99
C HIS A 166 -17.25 8.30 11.78
N PHE A 167 -16.17 7.51 11.71
CA PHE A 167 -15.91 6.60 10.58
C PHE A 167 -17.01 5.56 10.36
N ASN A 168 -17.79 5.25 11.41
CA ASN A 168 -18.84 4.24 11.44
C ASN A 168 -20.14 4.66 10.74
N ARG A 169 -20.17 5.84 10.11
CA ARG A 169 -21.26 6.29 9.25
C ARG A 169 -20.71 6.80 7.91
N PRO A 170 -21.57 7.02 6.90
CA PRO A 170 -21.18 7.78 5.72
C PRO A 170 -20.69 9.19 6.12
N LEU A 171 -19.52 9.56 5.60
CA LEU A 171 -18.91 10.88 5.76
C LEU A 171 -18.83 11.54 4.39
N SER A 172 -19.35 12.75 4.28
CA SER A 172 -19.35 13.53 3.04
C SER A 172 -18.13 14.44 2.95
N MET A 173 -17.69 14.73 1.73
CA MET A 173 -16.64 15.74 1.52
C MET A 173 -17.06 17.12 2.03
N ALA A 174 -18.36 17.46 1.96
CA ALA A 174 -18.89 18.72 2.46
C ALA A 174 -18.62 18.90 3.97
N GLU A 175 -18.90 17.87 4.78
CA GLU A 175 -18.61 17.88 6.22
C GLU A 175 -17.12 18.11 6.50
N LEU A 176 -16.24 17.38 5.81
CA LEU A 176 -14.80 17.51 6.03
C LEU A 176 -14.26 18.89 5.59
N THR A 177 -14.79 19.44 4.50
CA THR A 177 -14.41 20.78 4.03
C THR A 177 -14.89 21.88 4.96
N ALA A 178 -16.06 21.71 5.60
CA ALA A 178 -16.58 22.66 6.58
C ALA A 178 -15.68 22.74 7.82
N ILE A 179 -15.16 21.59 8.29
CA ILE A 179 -14.21 21.52 9.41
C ILE A 179 -12.88 22.19 9.05
N ALA A 180 -12.37 21.91 7.85
CA ALA A 180 -11.07 22.43 7.43
C ALA A 180 -11.10 23.89 6.96
N GLY A 181 -12.27 24.42 6.62
CA GLY A 181 -12.44 25.77 6.06
C GLY A 181 -11.73 25.95 4.72
N VAL A 182 -11.71 24.92 3.87
CA VAL A 182 -11.03 24.91 2.56
C VAL A 182 -11.85 24.14 1.53
N SER A 183 -11.60 24.35 0.24
CA SER A 183 -12.27 23.58 -0.81
C SER A 183 -11.89 22.09 -0.79
N ALA A 184 -12.69 21.23 -1.41
CA ALA A 184 -12.42 19.79 -1.49
C ALA A 184 -11.04 19.48 -2.11
N ALA A 185 -10.68 20.18 -3.20
CA ALA A 185 -9.37 20.03 -3.84
C ALA A 185 -8.21 20.46 -2.93
N GLN A 186 -8.40 21.54 -2.15
CA GLN A 186 -7.42 21.96 -1.15
C GLN A 186 -7.29 20.94 -0.02
N LEU A 187 -8.42 20.42 0.48
CA LEU A 187 -8.44 19.40 1.53
C LEU A 187 -7.70 18.14 1.09
N GLU A 188 -7.99 17.62 -0.10
CA GLU A 188 -7.26 16.47 -0.64
C GLU A 188 -5.76 16.71 -0.71
N ARG A 189 -5.36 17.86 -1.26
CA ARG A 189 -3.94 18.22 -1.39
C ARG A 189 -3.27 18.35 -0.03
N TYR A 190 -3.93 18.97 0.94
CA TYR A 190 -3.38 19.20 2.27
C TYR A 190 -3.32 17.91 3.09
N CYS A 191 -4.34 17.05 3.05
CA CYS A 191 -4.29 15.73 3.66
C CYS A 191 -3.15 14.89 3.06
N LYS A 192 -3.00 14.85 1.71
CA LYS A 192 -1.87 14.17 1.06
C LYS A 192 -0.51 14.74 1.49
N LYS A 193 -0.41 16.04 1.73
CA LYS A 193 0.85 16.68 2.13
C LYS A 193 1.20 16.45 3.60
N VAL A 194 0.20 16.38 4.48
CA VAL A 194 0.39 16.31 5.93
C VAL A 194 0.34 14.88 6.45
N PHE A 195 -0.60 14.08 5.97
CA PHE A 195 -0.85 12.71 6.41
C PHE A 195 -0.43 11.66 5.38
N HIS A 196 0.02 12.08 4.19
CA HIS A 196 0.28 11.20 3.05
C HIS A 196 -0.96 10.48 2.50
N LEU A 197 -2.15 10.73 3.07
CA LEU A 197 -3.41 10.10 2.72
C LEU A 197 -4.41 11.10 2.16
N THR A 198 -5.29 10.62 1.29
CA THR A 198 -6.55 11.31 0.97
C THR A 198 -7.56 11.17 2.11
N PRO A 199 -8.55 12.08 2.22
CA PRO A 199 -9.64 11.92 3.19
C PRO A 199 -10.33 10.56 3.09
N ARG A 200 -10.56 10.06 1.88
CA ARG A 200 -11.13 8.71 1.66
C ARG A 200 -10.24 7.60 2.22
N GLN A 201 -8.93 7.67 2.00
CA GLN A 201 -7.99 6.71 2.58
C GLN A 201 -7.92 6.82 4.11
N MET A 202 -8.02 8.03 4.68
CA MET A 202 -8.10 8.22 6.13
C MET A 202 -9.35 7.55 6.73
N ILE A 203 -10.50 7.68 6.06
CA ILE A 203 -11.74 6.99 6.47
C ILE A 203 -11.55 5.47 6.42
N HIS A 204 -11.04 4.94 5.30
CA HIS A 204 -10.79 3.50 5.16
C HIS A 204 -9.81 2.98 6.21
N LYS A 205 -8.74 3.72 6.50
CA LYS A 205 -7.78 3.42 7.56
C LYS A 205 -8.46 3.34 8.92
N ALA A 206 -9.26 4.35 9.30
CA ALA A 206 -9.98 4.37 10.57
C ALA A 206 -10.97 3.20 10.70
N ARG A 207 -11.74 2.91 9.64
CA ARG A 207 -12.68 1.78 9.59
C ARG A 207 -11.95 0.45 9.78
N LEU A 208 -10.82 0.27 9.10
CA LEU A 208 -10.05 -0.96 9.17
C LEU A 208 -9.39 -1.13 10.54
N GLU A 209 -8.83 -0.07 11.13
CA GLU A 209 -8.28 -0.11 12.50
C GLU A 209 -9.33 -0.53 13.53
N HIS A 210 -10.58 -0.09 13.35
CA HIS A 210 -11.68 -0.57 14.19
C HIS A 210 -12.04 -2.03 13.88
N ALA A 211 -12.11 -2.42 12.60
CA ALA A 211 -12.37 -3.78 12.18
C ALA A 211 -11.35 -4.76 12.78
N HIS A 212 -10.06 -4.41 12.77
CA HIS A 212 -9.02 -5.22 13.40
C HIS A 212 -9.32 -5.52 14.86
N ARG A 213 -9.71 -4.51 15.65
CA ARG A 213 -10.07 -4.71 17.07
C ARG A 213 -11.27 -5.65 17.22
N LEU A 214 -12.32 -5.44 16.42
CA LEU A 214 -13.54 -6.26 16.51
C LEU A 214 -13.34 -7.69 15.99
N LEU A 215 -12.43 -7.91 15.04
CA LEU A 215 -12.16 -9.23 14.48
C LEU A 215 -11.47 -10.17 15.46
N HIS A 216 -10.84 -9.66 16.53
CA HIS A 216 -10.32 -10.45 17.65
C HIS A 216 -11.41 -10.89 18.65
N SER A 217 -12.66 -10.46 18.45
CA SER A 217 -13.81 -10.94 19.22
C SER A 217 -14.65 -11.94 18.44
N ASP A 218 -15.58 -12.61 19.12
CA ASP A 218 -16.54 -13.55 18.53
C ASP A 218 -17.68 -12.88 17.74
N MET A 219 -17.69 -11.54 17.64
CA MET A 219 -18.71 -10.79 16.89
C MET A 219 -18.86 -11.33 15.46
N ALA A 220 -20.08 -11.44 14.94
CA ALA A 220 -20.28 -11.91 13.57
C ALA A 220 -19.66 -10.92 12.57
N ILE A 221 -19.06 -11.41 11.47
CA ILE A 221 -18.42 -10.54 10.46
C ILE A 221 -19.41 -9.53 9.86
N THR A 222 -20.69 -9.89 9.78
CA THR A 222 -21.78 -9.00 9.38
C THR A 222 -21.92 -7.82 10.34
N ASP A 223 -21.86 -8.07 11.64
CA ASP A 223 -21.97 -7.02 12.66
C ASP A 223 -20.69 -6.17 12.69
N VAL A 224 -19.52 -6.78 12.53
CA VAL A 224 -18.26 -6.04 12.36
C VAL A 224 -18.36 -5.05 11.19
N ALA A 225 -18.92 -5.49 10.04
CA ALA A 225 -19.11 -4.62 8.88
C ALA A 225 -19.97 -3.40 9.21
N LEU A 226 -21.09 -3.60 9.92
CA LEU A 226 -22.01 -2.53 10.34
C LEU A 226 -21.34 -1.57 11.32
N HIS A 227 -20.61 -2.07 12.33
CA HIS A 227 -19.85 -1.24 13.28
C HIS A 227 -18.73 -0.43 12.61
N CYS A 228 -18.20 -0.92 11.50
CA CYS A 228 -17.23 -0.21 10.67
C CYS A 228 -17.87 0.75 9.65
N GLY A 229 -19.19 0.93 9.64
CA GLY A 229 -19.89 1.88 8.77
C GLY A 229 -20.04 1.44 7.32
N TYR A 230 -20.04 0.13 7.06
CA TYR A 230 -20.41 -0.44 5.77
C TYR A 230 -21.89 -0.81 5.76
N THR A 231 -22.52 -0.62 4.61
CA THR A 231 -23.95 -0.95 4.40
C THR A 231 -24.22 -2.44 4.38
N ASP A 232 -23.22 -3.23 3.98
CA ASP A 232 -23.33 -4.67 3.88
C ASP A 232 -21.97 -5.37 4.01
N HIS A 233 -22.05 -6.66 4.36
CA HIS A 233 -20.91 -7.55 4.54
C HIS A 233 -20.04 -7.70 3.28
N SER A 234 -20.63 -7.64 2.08
CA SER A 234 -19.92 -7.85 0.82
C SER A 234 -19.05 -6.66 0.46
N ALA A 235 -19.53 -5.43 0.67
CA ALA A 235 -18.75 -4.20 0.54
C ALA A 235 -17.59 -4.18 1.53
N PHE A 236 -17.85 -4.50 2.80
CA PHE A 236 -16.81 -4.62 3.82
C PHE A 236 -15.76 -5.66 3.45
N SER A 237 -16.17 -6.89 3.13
CA SER A 237 -15.23 -7.97 2.83
C SER A 237 -14.34 -7.67 1.63
N ARG A 238 -14.90 -7.06 0.56
CA ARG A 238 -14.11 -6.62 -0.59
C ARG A 238 -13.10 -5.55 -0.22
N GLN A 239 -13.53 -4.53 0.52
CA GLN A 239 -12.64 -3.42 0.92
C GLN A 239 -11.56 -3.88 1.91
N PHE A 240 -11.93 -4.72 2.88
CA PHE A 240 -10.99 -5.31 3.85
C PHE A 240 -9.94 -6.15 3.13
N LYS A 241 -10.37 -7.00 2.18
CA LYS A 241 -9.46 -7.79 1.33
C LYS A 241 -8.57 -6.91 0.46
N ALA A 242 -9.09 -5.82 -0.09
CA ALA A 242 -8.30 -4.90 -0.90
C ALA A 242 -7.20 -4.17 -0.10
N LEU A 243 -7.41 -3.93 1.21
CA LEU A 243 -6.46 -3.23 2.07
C LEU A 243 -5.50 -4.16 2.83
N THR A 244 -5.95 -5.36 3.20
CA THR A 244 -5.16 -6.31 4.01
C THR A 244 -4.66 -7.53 3.23
N GLY A 245 -5.16 -7.72 2.01
CA GLY A 245 -5.03 -8.94 1.25
C GLY A 245 -5.95 -10.09 1.69
N LEU A 246 -6.46 -10.07 2.91
CA LEU A 246 -7.24 -11.17 3.49
C LEU A 246 -8.72 -10.86 3.54
N THR A 247 -9.58 -11.89 3.43
CA THR A 247 -10.97 -11.70 3.85
C THR A 247 -11.04 -11.53 5.37
N PRO A 248 -12.07 -10.84 5.91
CA PRO A 248 -12.21 -10.67 7.37
C PRO A 248 -12.18 -12.00 8.14
N ARG A 249 -12.77 -13.07 7.57
CA ARG A 249 -12.74 -14.41 8.15
C ARG A 249 -11.33 -15.01 8.19
N GLN A 250 -10.60 -14.93 7.08
CA GLN A 250 -9.21 -15.41 7.02
C GLN A 250 -8.32 -14.62 7.98
N TYR A 251 -8.55 -13.30 8.08
CA TYR A 251 -7.83 -12.45 9.01
C TYR A 251 -8.07 -12.88 10.46
N ARG A 252 -9.32 -13.05 10.87
CA ARG A 252 -9.68 -13.58 12.21
C ARG A 252 -9.01 -14.92 12.51
N GLN A 253 -9.01 -15.84 11.55
CA GLN A 253 -8.37 -17.15 11.74
C GLN A 253 -6.84 -17.04 11.90
N ALA A 254 -6.22 -16.09 11.21
CA ALA A 254 -4.79 -15.86 11.27
C ALA A 254 -4.33 -15.15 12.55
N THR A 255 -5.21 -14.35 13.18
CA THR A 255 -4.90 -13.58 14.40
C THR A 255 -5.59 -14.11 15.66
N GLY A 256 -6.41 -15.16 15.55
CA GLY A 256 -7.14 -15.77 16.66
C GLY A 256 -6.45 -17.00 17.28
N GLN A 257 -5.16 -17.22 16.99
CA GLN A 257 -4.33 -18.22 17.65
C GLN A 257 -3.28 -17.51 18.52
N ASP A 258 -3.70 -17.08 19.71
CA ASP A 258 -2.86 -16.90 20.90
C ASP A 258 -3.57 -17.57 22.08
#